data_AF-A0A7C6SRY1-F1
#
_entry.id   AF-A0A7C6SRY1-F1
#
_cell.length_a   1.000
_cell.length_b   1.000
_cell.length_c   1.000
_cell.angle_alpha   90.00
_cell.angle_beta   90.00
_cell.angle_gamma   90.00
#
_symmetry.space_group_name_H-M   'P 1'
#
loop_
_entity.id
_entity.type
_entity.pdbx_description
1 polymer ?
#
loop_
_entity_poly.entity_id
_entity_poly.type
_entity_poly.pdbx_seq_one_letter_code
_entity_poly.pdbx_strand_id
1 'polypeptide(L)'
;MYSEYPADFHIHTCLSPCAEDEMIPVNILNMAKLIGTRIIGICDHNSAANVKPFLEIASEYEILVLPGMEVQSAEEVHMLCFFENLSGALEWQEYVYQHLPQIDNNPRYFGHQWLVD
;
A
#
# COMPACT_ATOMS: atom_id res chain seq x y z
N MET A 1 27.13 -9.44 17.09
CA MET A 1 25.92 -9.98 16.43
C MET A 1 25.16 -8.77 15.91
N TYR A 2 24.92 -8.69 14.60
CA TYR A 2 24.17 -7.57 14.02
C TYR A 2 22.66 -7.79 14.23
N SER A 3 21.89 -6.71 14.35
CA SER A 3 20.43 -6.80 14.33
C SER A 3 19.94 -6.99 12.90
N GLU A 4 18.98 -7.88 12.69
CA GLU A 4 18.34 -8.12 11.39
C GLU A 4 16.91 -7.56 11.38
N TYR A 5 16.54 -6.93 10.26
CA TYR A 5 15.20 -6.38 10.03
C TYR A 5 14.70 -6.83 8.65
N PRO A 6 14.18 -8.07 8.53
CA PRO A 6 13.56 -8.54 7.29
C PRO A 6 12.45 -7.59 6.84
N ALA A 7 12.41 -7.31 5.54
CA ALA A 7 11.54 -6.29 4.98
C ALA A 7 10.89 -6.75 3.68
N ASP A 8 9.64 -6.37 3.49
CA ASP A 8 8.91 -6.49 2.23
C ASP A 8 8.41 -5.10 1.82
N PHE A 9 8.98 -4.54 0.76
CA PHE A 9 8.71 -3.17 0.36
C PHE A 9 7.63 -3.03 -0.71
N HIS A 10 7.01 -4.13 -1.16
CA HIS A 10 6.06 -4.09 -2.27
C HIS A 10 4.82 -4.93 -1.96
N ILE A 11 3.96 -4.40 -1.10
CA ILE A 11 2.68 -5.03 -0.75
C ILE A 11 1.52 -4.23 -1.30
N HIS A 12 0.63 -4.92 -2.01
CA HIS A 12 -0.68 -4.41 -2.41
C HIS A 12 -1.74 -4.74 -1.36
N THR A 13 -2.66 -3.80 -1.13
CA THR A 13 -3.85 -4.01 -0.32
C THR A 13 -5.04 -4.32 -1.23
N CYS A 14 -6.20 -4.61 -0.63
CA CYS A 14 -7.49 -4.76 -1.32
C CYS A 14 -7.95 -3.53 -2.13
N LEU A 15 -7.20 -2.42 -2.10
CA LEU A 15 -7.40 -1.29 -3.01
C LEU A 15 -6.84 -1.54 -4.40
N SER A 16 -5.80 -2.36 -4.52
CA SER A 16 -5.22 -2.72 -5.80
C SER A 16 -6.02 -3.83 -6.48
N PRO A 17 -6.34 -3.69 -7.77
CA PRO A 17 -7.16 -4.67 -8.51
C PRO A 17 -6.49 -6.04 -8.68
N CYS A 18 -5.18 -6.12 -8.46
CA CYS A 18 -4.37 -7.33 -8.54
C CYS A 18 -4.28 -8.10 -7.21
N ALA A 19 -4.84 -7.55 -6.14
CA ALA A 19 -4.84 -8.12 -4.81
C ALA A 19 -6.22 -8.70 -4.44
N GLU A 20 -6.22 -9.65 -3.53
CA GLU A 20 -7.46 -10.25 -3.00
C GLU A 20 -8.15 -9.30 -2.02
N ASP A 21 -9.48 -9.44 -1.86
CA ASP A 21 -10.29 -8.64 -0.93
C ASP A 21 -9.82 -8.80 0.53
N GLU A 22 -9.18 -9.92 0.86
CA GLU A 22 -8.62 -10.21 2.19
C GLU A 22 -7.29 -9.48 2.47
N MET A 23 -6.73 -8.74 1.51
CA MET A 23 -5.50 -7.95 1.69
C MET A 23 -5.78 -6.65 2.48
N ILE A 24 -6.36 -6.82 3.67
CA ILE A 24 -6.71 -5.78 4.64
C ILE A 24 -5.62 -5.65 5.72
N PRO A 25 -5.55 -4.51 6.45
CA PRO A 25 -4.50 -4.24 7.44
C PRO A 25 -4.25 -5.37 8.44
N VAL A 26 -5.32 -5.88 9.06
CA VAL A 26 -5.23 -6.92 10.09
C VAL A 26 -4.62 -8.22 9.53
N ASN A 27 -5.00 -8.61 8.31
CA ASN A 27 -4.51 -9.85 7.72
C ASN A 27 -3.03 -9.74 7.33
N ILE A 28 -2.64 -8.64 6.68
CA ILE A 28 -1.26 -8.41 6.27
C ILE A 28 -0.34 -8.32 7.49
N LEU A 29 -0.71 -7.57 8.52
CA LEU A 29 0.12 -7.41 9.72
C LEU A 29 0.23 -8.71 10.54
N ASN A 30 -0.84 -9.50 10.64
CA ASN A 30 -0.78 -10.83 11.24
C ASN A 30 0.17 -11.76 10.47
N MET A 31 0.09 -11.77 9.15
CA MET A 31 0.97 -12.58 8.31
C MET A 31 2.43 -12.14 8.41
N ALA A 32 2.70 -10.84 8.34
CA ALA A 32 4.04 -10.28 8.50
C ALA A 32 4.64 -10.65 9.86
N LYS A 33 3.86 -10.57 10.94
CA LYS A 33 4.27 -11.02 12.28
C LYS A 33 4.54 -12.53 12.33
N LEU A 34 3.69 -13.35 11.72
CA LEU A 34 3.84 -14.80 11.68
C LEU A 34 5.13 -15.24 10.97
N ILE A 35 5.50 -14.57 9.87
CA ILE A 35 6.69 -14.90 9.07
C ILE A 35 7.97 -14.17 9.54
N GLY A 36 7.85 -13.25 10.50
CA GLY A 36 8.98 -12.51 11.06
C GLY A 36 9.42 -11.28 10.24
N THR A 37 8.58 -10.78 9.33
CA THR A 37 8.80 -9.52 8.62
C THR A 37 8.64 -8.35 9.59
N ARG A 38 9.59 -7.42 9.59
CA ARG A 38 9.65 -6.30 10.54
C ARG A 38 9.42 -4.94 9.90
N ILE A 39 9.56 -4.83 8.59
CA ILE A 39 9.31 -3.61 7.83
C ILE A 39 8.44 -3.96 6.63
N ILE A 40 7.36 -3.22 6.41
CA ILE A 40 6.49 -3.39 5.24
C ILE A 40 6.28 -2.08 4.50
N GLY A 41 6.25 -2.13 3.16
CA GLY A 41 5.84 -1.03 2.30
C GLY A 41 4.44 -1.29 1.74
N ILE A 42 3.52 -0.36 1.99
CA ILE A 42 2.16 -0.42 1.44
C ILE A 42 2.15 0.38 0.15
N CYS A 43 1.97 -0.29 -0.98
CA CYS A 43 2.25 0.22 -2.32
C CYS A 43 1.11 -0.13 -3.28
N ASP A 44 -0.09 0.38 -3.01
CA ASP A 44 -1.19 0.21 -3.93
C ASP A 44 -0.96 0.92 -5.27
N HIS A 45 -1.57 0.41 -6.33
CA HIS A 45 -1.48 1.01 -7.65
C HIS A 45 -2.07 2.43 -7.64
N ASN A 46 -1.22 3.42 -7.90
CA ASN A 46 -1.57 4.83 -8.06
C ASN A 46 -2.32 5.47 -6.88
N SER A 47 -2.36 4.82 -5.72
CA SER A 47 -3.08 5.30 -4.53
C SER A 47 -2.33 4.99 -3.25
N ALA A 48 -2.48 5.88 -2.26
CA ALA A 48 -1.98 5.72 -0.89
C ALA A 48 -3.14 5.67 0.12
N ALA A 49 -4.38 5.53 -0.35
CA ALA A 49 -5.57 5.77 0.47
C ALA A 49 -5.73 4.74 1.61
N ASN A 50 -5.23 3.51 1.42
CA ASN A 50 -5.20 2.49 2.46
C ASN A 50 -3.96 2.54 3.35
N VAL A 51 -3.01 3.47 3.16
CA VAL A 51 -1.80 3.54 4.01
C VAL A 51 -2.15 3.89 5.46
N LYS A 52 -3.10 4.81 5.66
CA LYS A 52 -3.48 5.32 6.99
C LYS A 52 -3.87 4.21 7.99
N PRO A 53 -4.82 3.31 7.70
CA PRO A 53 -5.22 2.28 8.67
C PRO A 53 -4.08 1.34 9.05
N PHE A 54 -3.11 1.09 8.16
CA PHE A 54 -1.91 0.33 8.52
C PHE A 54 -1.04 1.07 9.54
N LEU A 55 -0.82 2.37 9.33
CA LEU A 55 -0.02 3.18 10.27
C LEU A 55 -0.66 3.22 11.67
N GLU A 56 -1.98 3.25 11.74
CA GLU A 56 -2.71 3.34 13.01
C GLU A 56 -2.55 2.08 13.87
N ILE A 57 -2.61 0.88 13.26
CA ILE A 57 -2.58 -0.38 14.02
C ILE A 57 -1.22 -1.08 14.03
N ALA A 58 -0.26 -0.71 13.17
CA ALA A 58 1.03 -1.40 13.05
C ALA A 58 1.86 -1.43 14.33
N SER A 59 1.69 -0.43 15.21
CA SER A 59 2.37 -0.38 16.50
C SER A 59 2.06 -1.59 17.40
N GLU A 60 0.86 -2.18 17.27
CA GLU A 60 0.44 -3.38 18.01
C GLU A 60 1.16 -4.66 17.54
N TYR A 61 1.81 -4.60 16.37
CA TYR A 61 2.48 -5.73 15.73
C TYR A 61 4.00 -5.63 15.79
N GLU A 62 4.56 -4.53 16.32
CA GLU A 62 6.00 -4.23 16.31
C GLU A 62 6.61 -4.24 14.89
N ILE A 63 5.81 -3.79 13.91
CA ILE A 63 6.17 -3.69 12.49
C ILE A 63 6.27 -2.21 12.10
N LEU A 64 7.33 -1.84 11.39
CA LEU A 64 7.44 -0.54 10.76
C LEU A 64 6.70 -0.56 9.42
N VAL A 65 5.73 0.34 9.26
CA VAL A 65 5.05 0.56 7.98
C VAL A 65 5.66 1.77 7.29
N LEU A 66 6.08 1.60 6.04
CA LEU A 66 6.49 2.68 5.16
C LEU A 66 5.29 3.12 4.31
N PRO A 67 4.89 4.40 4.41
CA PRO A 67 3.95 4.99 3.46
C PRO A 67 4.51 4.89 2.05
N GLY A 68 3.75 4.29 1.14
CA GLY A 68 4.18 4.13 -0.24
C GLY A 68 3.04 4.13 -1.25
N MET A 69 3.43 3.96 -2.50
CA MET A 69 2.57 3.83 -3.67
C MET A 69 3.37 3.13 -4.77
N GLU A 70 2.76 2.21 -5.51
CA GLU A 70 3.30 1.80 -6.81
C GLU A 70 2.64 2.67 -7.89
N VAL A 71 3.36 3.68 -8.37
CA VAL A 71 2.87 4.53 -9.45
C VAL A 71 3.15 3.87 -10.81
N GLN A 72 2.16 3.86 -11.68
CA GLN A 72 2.24 3.35 -13.04
C GLN A 72 2.21 4.51 -14.04
N SER A 73 3.19 4.56 -14.94
CA SER A 73 3.20 5.53 -16.04
C SER A 73 2.32 5.07 -17.22
N ALA A 74 2.05 5.99 -18.15
CA ALA A 74 1.30 5.67 -19.38
C ALA A 74 2.01 4.68 -20.30
N GLU A 75 3.32 4.50 -20.13
CA GLU A 75 4.16 3.51 -20.82
C GLU A 75 4.22 2.16 -20.10
N GLU A 76 3.38 1.94 -19.08
CA GLU A 76 3.34 0.73 -18.25
C GLU A 76 4.62 0.53 -17.42
N VAL A 77 5.31 1.61 -17.07
CA VAL A 77 6.45 1.55 -16.15
C VAL A 77 5.96 1.71 -14.73
N HIS A 78 6.25 0.72 -13.89
CA HIS A 78 5.88 0.70 -12.48
C HIS A 78 7.04 1.13 -11.60
N MET A 79 6.77 2.04 -10.66
CA MET A 79 7.78 2.63 -9.79
C MET A 79 7.29 2.64 -8.34
N LEU A 80 8.12 2.13 -7.44
CA LEU A 80 7.88 2.23 -6.01
C LEU A 80 8.28 3.61 -5.49
N CYS A 81 7.33 4.28 -4.85
CA CYS A 81 7.53 5.55 -4.18
C CYS A 81 7.34 5.35 -2.68
N PHE A 82 8.27 5.86 -1.87
CA PHE A 82 8.19 5.83 -0.41
C PHE A 82 8.30 7.22 0.17
N PHE A 83 7.58 7.47 1.27
CA PHE A 83 7.47 8.78 1.88
C PHE A 83 7.78 8.71 3.37
N GLU A 84 8.33 9.80 3.93
CA GLU A 84 8.66 9.87 5.36
C GLU A 84 7.43 9.82 6.26
N ASN A 85 6.27 10.25 5.75
CA ASN A 85 5.03 10.34 6.50
C ASN A 85 3.81 10.23 5.57
N LEU A 86 2.64 10.03 6.18
CA LEU A 86 1.36 9.91 5.49
C LEU A 86 1.03 11.15 4.65
N SER A 87 1.31 12.36 5.16
CA SER A 87 1.04 13.59 4.41
C SER A 87 1.79 13.65 3.07
N GLY A 88 3.07 13.25 3.04
CA GLY A 88 3.83 13.21 1.79
C GLY A 88 3.26 12.21 0.78
N ALA A 89 2.80 11.05 1.24
CA ALA A 89 2.17 10.05 0.38
C ALA A 89 0.82 10.56 -0.18
N LEU A 90 0.02 11.26 0.64
CA LEU A 90 -1.26 11.81 0.21
C LEU A 90 -1.09 13.02 -0.72
N GLU A 91 -0.10 13.88 -0.49
CA GLU A 91 0.25 14.96 -1.43
C GLU A 91 0.64 14.40 -2.80
N TRP A 92 1.43 13.32 -2.82
CA TRP A 92 1.77 12.62 -4.05
C TRP A 92 0.55 11.96 -4.71
N GLN A 93 -0.33 11.34 -3.93
CA GLN A 93 -1.59 10.77 -4.43
C GLN A 93 -2.43 11.81 -5.18
N GLU A 94 -2.59 13.01 -4.62
CA GLU A 94 -3.36 14.06 -5.31
C GLU A 94 -2.71 14.50 -6.63
N TYR A 95 -1.38 14.53 -6.68
CA TYR A 95 -0.67 14.76 -7.94
C TYR A 95 -0.96 13.64 -8.95
N VAL A 96 -0.89 12.37 -8.55
CA VAL A 96 -1.19 11.23 -9.43
C VAL A 96 -2.64 11.28 -9.92
N TYR A 97 -3.61 11.49 -9.03
CA TYR A 97 -5.03 11.55 -9.37
C TYR A 97 -5.37 12.63 -10.39
N GLN A 98 -4.68 13.79 -10.36
CA GLN A 98 -4.85 14.84 -11.37
C GLN A 98 -4.42 14.43 -12.78
N HIS A 99 -3.58 13.40 -12.90
CA HIS A 99 -3.05 12.91 -14.17
C HIS A 99 -3.64 11.56 -14.59
N LEU A 100 -4.50 10.96 -13.77
CA LEU A 100 -5.21 9.73 -14.13
C LEU A 100 -6.37 10.01 -15.09
N PRO A 101 -6.72 9.04 -15.96
CA PRO A 101 -7.95 9.10 -16.74
C PRO A 101 -9.18 9.24 -15.84
N GLN A 102 -10.13 10.09 -16.24
CA GLN A 102 -11.40 10.29 -15.54
C GLN A 102 -12.37 9.13 -15.85
N ILE A 103 -12.07 7.95 -15.30
CA ILE A 103 -12.82 6.71 -15.51
C ILE A 103 -13.18 6.11 -14.15
N ASP A 104 -14.47 5.88 -13.93
CA ASP A 104 -14.94 5.20 -12.73
C ASP A 104 -14.55 3.72 -12.75
N ASN A 105 -14.25 3.15 -11.58
CA ASN A 105 -13.99 1.71 -11.46
C ASN A 105 -15.23 0.91 -11.92
N ASN A 106 -14.98 -0.12 -12.74
CA ASN A 106 -15.94 -1.16 -13.05
C ASN A 106 -15.45 -2.49 -12.44
N PRO A 107 -15.99 -2.92 -11.28
CA PRO A 107 -15.48 -4.09 -10.58
C PRO A 107 -15.57 -5.40 -11.36
N ARG A 108 -16.43 -5.46 -12.38
CA ARG A 108 -16.51 -6.62 -13.27
C ARG A 108 -15.24 -6.81 -14.10
N TYR A 109 -14.53 -5.72 -14.43
CA TYR A 109 -13.33 -5.76 -15.27
C TYR A 109 -12.05 -5.55 -14.47
N PHE A 110 -12.09 -4.69 -13.45
CA PHE A 110 -10.91 -4.29 -12.69
C PHE A 110 -10.93 -4.79 -11.25
N GLY A 111 -11.87 -5.66 -10.87
CA GLY A 111 -11.98 -6.10 -9.48
C GLY A 111 -12.41 -5.00 -8.53
N HIS A 112 -12.52 -5.36 -7.26
CA HIS A 112 -12.83 -4.40 -6.23
C HIS A 112 -11.61 -3.53 -5.92
N GLN A 113 -11.87 -2.30 -5.47
CA GLN A 113 -10.86 -1.32 -5.07
C GLN A 113 -11.31 -0.76 -3.73
N TRP A 114 -11.16 -1.57 -2.68
CA TRP A 114 -11.74 -1.28 -1.38
C TRP A 114 -10.88 -0.29 -0.59
N LEU A 115 -11.54 0.75 -0.09
CA LEU A 115 -11.01 1.59 0.97
C LEU A 115 -11.43 1.03 2.32
N VAL A 116 -10.48 0.94 3.24
CA VAL A 116 -10.69 0.38 4.58
C VAL A 116 -10.25 1.37 5.66
N ASP A 117 -10.82 1.24 6.86
CA ASP A 117 -10.58 2.09 8.03
C ASP A 117 -10.27 1.28 9.30
#